data_AF-A0A527W5W0-F1
#
_entry.id   AF-A0A527W5W0-F1
#
_cell.length_a   1.000
_cell.length_b   1.000
_cell.length_c   1.000
_cell.angle_alpha   90.00
_cell.angle_beta   90.00
_cell.angle_gamma   90.00
#
_symmetry.space_group_name_H-M   'P 1'
#
loop_
_entity.id
_entity.type
_entity.pdbx_description
1 polymer ?
#
loop_
_entity_poly.entity_id
_entity_poly.type
_entity_poly.pdbx_seq_one_letter_code
_entity_poly.pdbx_strand_id
1 'polypeptide(L)'
;MMKIAIVENRSLAIVTGTFAANIAAKDIEHQFDALTHFPDRRANAELDELAHRLNEFAGYVVELWEKRSAPNPEPEIEAFTRRHVELTRRYWAAESRCMNWFITGPARFPVARNEKRMKISDARRADLAAHSAAARKAVKRKAFPHGADDEPIRSGDPSALQRIMAKIEDLALSIDKMKAANSI
;
A
#
# COMPACT_ATOMS: atom_id res chain seq x y z
N MET A 1 -8.57 11.12 9.05
CA MET A 1 -8.00 9.88 8.48
C MET A 1 -9.04 8.77 8.57
N MET A 2 -9.51 8.26 7.43
CA MET A 2 -10.49 7.18 7.37
C MET A 2 -9.88 5.89 7.96
N LYS A 3 -10.52 5.33 8.98
CA LYS A 3 -10.11 4.04 9.57
C LYS A 3 -11.08 2.96 9.11
N ILE A 4 -10.54 1.97 8.41
CA ILE A 4 -11.29 0.82 7.88
C ILE A 4 -10.90 -0.49 8.56
N ALA A 5 -9.79 -0.49 9.27
CA ALA A 5 -9.22 -1.65 9.95
C ALA A 5 -8.78 -1.26 11.36
N ILE A 6 -9.21 -2.03 12.35
CA ILE A 6 -8.91 -1.79 13.77
C ILE A 6 -8.46 -3.11 14.40
N VAL A 7 -7.36 -3.07 15.16
CA VAL A 7 -6.90 -4.20 15.97
C VAL A 7 -7.33 -3.97 17.40
N GLU A 8 -8.19 -4.84 17.91
CA GLU A 8 -8.66 -4.85 19.30
C GLU A 8 -8.66 -6.27 19.82
N ASN A 9 -8.24 -6.47 21.08
CA ASN A 9 -8.26 -7.77 21.74
C ASN A 9 -7.61 -8.90 20.91
N ARG A 10 -6.44 -8.62 20.31
CA ARG A 10 -5.70 -9.56 19.44
C ARG A 10 -6.50 -10.03 18.21
N SER A 11 -7.45 -9.22 17.75
CA SER A 11 -8.25 -9.51 16.57
C SER A 11 -8.31 -8.28 15.67
N LEU A 12 -8.18 -8.50 14.37
CA LEU A 12 -8.28 -7.48 13.35
C LEU A 12 -9.71 -7.47 12.78
N ALA A 13 -10.44 -6.40 13.03
CA ALA A 13 -11.72 -6.12 12.40
C ALA A 13 -11.52 -5.20 11.19
N ILE A 14 -12.05 -5.61 10.03
CA ILE A 14 -12.00 -4.86 8.78
C ILE A 14 -13.42 -4.64 8.27
N VAL A 15 -13.77 -3.40 7.93
CA VAL A 15 -15.06 -3.04 7.33
C VAL A 15 -14.84 -2.01 6.22
N THR A 16 -15.20 -2.38 4.99
CA THR A 16 -15.15 -1.51 3.80
C THR A 16 -16.30 -1.81 2.85
N GLY A 17 -17.21 -0.86 2.63
CA GLY A 17 -18.38 -1.07 1.77
C GLY A 17 -19.16 -2.33 2.16
N THR A 18 -19.17 -3.32 1.26
CA THR A 18 -19.82 -4.62 1.47
C THR A 18 -18.89 -5.71 2.01
N PHE A 19 -17.59 -5.43 2.12
CA PHE A 19 -16.60 -6.36 2.65
C PHE A 19 -16.42 -6.18 4.16
N ALA A 20 -16.61 -7.28 4.89
CA ALA A 20 -16.25 -7.36 6.29
C ALA A 20 -15.41 -8.62 6.54
N ALA A 21 -14.38 -8.49 7.38
CA ALA A 21 -13.56 -9.61 7.80
C ALA A 21 -13.12 -9.44 9.26
N ASN A 22 -13.06 -10.54 9.98
CA ASN A 22 -12.44 -10.61 11.29
C ASN A 22 -11.33 -11.68 11.24
N ILE A 23 -10.15 -11.34 11.74
CA ILE A 23 -8.99 -12.24 11.78
C ILE A 23 -8.42 -12.21 13.19
N ALA A 24 -8.54 -13.32 13.93
CA ALA A 24 -7.93 -13.42 15.24
C ALA A 24 -6.44 -13.77 15.10
N ALA A 25 -5.60 -13.25 16.00
CA ALA A 25 -4.18 -13.60 16.04
C ALA A 25 -3.98 -15.12 16.16
N LYS A 26 -4.82 -15.78 16.96
CA LYS A 26 -4.84 -17.23 17.15
C LYS A 26 -5.00 -18.02 15.84
N ASP A 27 -5.70 -17.46 14.85
CA ASP A 27 -5.90 -18.11 13.55
C ASP A 27 -4.62 -18.14 12.71
N ILE A 28 -3.66 -17.27 13.00
CA ILE A 28 -2.41 -17.13 12.23
C ILE A 28 -1.15 -17.44 13.05
N GLU A 29 -1.24 -17.56 14.38
CA GLU A 29 -0.13 -17.88 15.28
C GLU A 29 0.70 -19.07 14.81
N HIS A 30 0.01 -20.17 14.46
CA HIS A 30 0.66 -21.40 13.98
C HIS A 30 1.50 -21.21 12.71
N GLN A 31 1.29 -20.12 11.98
CA GLN A 31 2.09 -19.80 10.80
C GLN A 31 3.52 -19.35 11.17
N PHE A 32 3.79 -19.05 12.45
CA PHE A 32 5.06 -18.50 12.91
C PHE A 32 5.80 -19.40 13.91
N ASP A 33 5.24 -20.54 14.28
CA ASP A 33 5.81 -21.45 15.30
C ASP A 33 7.23 -21.90 14.98
N ALA A 34 7.55 -22.12 13.70
CA ALA A 34 8.88 -22.53 13.26
C ALA A 34 9.85 -21.35 13.02
N LEU A 35 9.39 -20.11 13.20
CA LEU A 35 10.15 -18.89 12.87
C LEU A 35 10.59 -18.09 14.10
N THR A 36 9.81 -18.13 15.19
CA THR A 36 10.03 -17.34 16.40
C THR A 36 9.65 -18.11 17.66
N HIS A 37 10.27 -17.76 18.79
CA HIS A 37 9.85 -18.25 20.11
C HIS A 37 8.53 -17.61 20.62
N PHE A 38 8.09 -16.52 19.98
CA PHE A 38 6.90 -15.77 20.38
C PHE A 38 5.93 -15.62 19.19
N PRO A 39 5.31 -16.72 18.73
CA PRO A 39 4.39 -16.71 17.59
C PRO A 39 3.16 -15.82 17.88
N ASP A 40 2.74 -15.77 19.14
CA ASP A 40 1.67 -14.92 19.66
C ASP A 40 1.95 -13.43 19.44
N ARG A 41 3.19 -12.97 19.69
CA ARG A 41 3.60 -11.57 19.50
C ARG A 41 3.78 -11.26 18.03
N ARG A 42 4.32 -12.21 17.25
CA ARG A 42 4.49 -12.06 15.80
C ARG A 42 3.15 -11.93 15.10
N ALA A 43 2.17 -12.76 15.45
CA ALA A 43 0.81 -12.68 14.92
C ALA A 43 0.17 -11.30 15.17
N ASN A 44 0.28 -10.76 16.39
CA ASN A 44 -0.24 -9.41 16.68
C ASN A 44 0.42 -8.34 15.81
N ALA A 45 1.75 -8.37 15.69
CA ALA A 45 2.47 -7.41 14.84
C ALA A 45 2.04 -7.48 13.37
N GLU A 46 1.80 -8.68 12.85
CA GLU A 46 1.31 -8.88 11.48
C GLU A 46 -0.11 -8.35 11.27
N LEU A 47 -0.99 -8.47 12.28
CA LEU A 47 -2.32 -7.85 12.26
C LEU A 47 -2.23 -6.31 12.28
N ASP A 48 -1.36 -5.75 13.12
CA ASP A 48 -1.13 -4.30 13.20
C ASP A 48 -0.57 -3.75 11.88
N GLU A 49 0.40 -4.44 11.28
CA GLU A 49 0.96 -4.07 9.98
C GLU A 49 -0.08 -4.15 8.86
N LEU A 50 -0.94 -5.18 8.85
CA LEU A 50 -2.04 -5.26 7.88
C LEU A 50 -3.04 -4.12 8.08
N ALA A 51 -3.44 -3.83 9.32
CA ALA A 51 -4.32 -2.70 9.62
C ALA A 51 -3.72 -1.37 9.15
N HIS A 52 -2.41 -1.18 9.39
CA HIS A 52 -1.69 0.01 8.96
C HIS A 52 -1.73 0.17 7.44
N ARG A 53 -1.38 -0.87 6.67
CA ARG A 53 -1.39 -0.82 5.19
C ARG A 53 -2.78 -0.53 4.63
N LEU A 54 -3.83 -1.10 5.23
CA LEU A 54 -5.22 -0.86 4.82
C LEU A 54 -5.65 0.59 5.10
N ASN A 55 -5.40 1.08 6.31
CA ASN A 55 -5.76 2.45 6.70
C ASN A 55 -4.95 3.51 5.93
N GLU A 56 -3.65 3.26 5.68
CA GLU A 56 -2.81 4.15 4.89
C GLU A 56 -3.32 4.28 3.46
N PHE A 57 -3.73 3.17 2.85
CA PHE A 57 -4.33 3.21 1.52
C PHE A 57 -5.69 3.94 1.51
N ALA A 58 -6.57 3.65 2.47
CA ALA A 58 -7.86 4.33 2.59
C ALA A 58 -7.69 5.85 2.77
N GLY A 59 -6.76 6.27 3.65
CA GLY A 59 -6.40 7.67 3.83
C GLY A 59 -5.91 8.31 2.54
N TYR A 60 -4.99 7.64 1.83
CA TYR A 60 -4.49 8.10 0.53
C TYR A 60 -5.60 8.32 -0.51
N VAL A 61 -6.56 7.38 -0.62
CA VAL A 61 -7.67 7.52 -1.59
C VAL A 61 -8.58 8.70 -1.21
N VAL A 62 -8.91 8.85 0.07
CA VAL A 62 -9.78 9.95 0.55
C VAL A 62 -9.14 11.31 0.27
N GLU A 63 -7.87 11.50 0.64
CA GLU A 63 -7.12 12.74 0.38
C GLU A 63 -7.06 13.08 -1.12
N LEU A 64 -6.90 12.07 -1.96
CA LEU A 64 -6.84 12.23 -3.40
C LEU A 64 -8.20 12.63 -4.00
N TRP A 65 -9.30 12.14 -3.43
CA TRP A 65 -10.67 12.43 -3.87
C TRP A 65 -11.16 13.79 -3.37
N GLU A 66 -10.82 14.19 -2.15
CA GLU A 66 -11.12 15.52 -1.60
C GLU A 66 -10.57 16.62 -2.50
N LYS A 67 -9.37 16.43 -3.05
CA LYS A 67 -8.74 17.37 -4.00
C LYS A 67 -9.49 17.54 -5.32
N ARG A 68 -10.32 16.56 -5.73
CA ARG A 68 -10.93 16.56 -7.08
C ARG A 68 -12.46 16.63 -7.09
N SER A 69 -13.14 16.46 -5.95
CA SER A 69 -14.61 16.37 -5.89
C SER A 69 -15.16 15.29 -6.87
N ALA A 70 -14.47 14.14 -6.93
CA ALA A 70 -14.88 13.00 -7.77
C ALA A 70 -15.86 12.07 -7.03
N PRO A 71 -16.66 11.24 -7.75
CA PRO A 71 -17.64 10.35 -7.13
C PRO A 71 -16.99 9.26 -6.24
N ASN A 72 -17.77 8.79 -5.27
CA ASN A 72 -17.48 7.84 -4.17
C ASN A 72 -16.16 7.03 -4.27
N PRO A 73 -15.19 7.21 -3.34
CA PRO A 73 -13.94 6.42 -3.29
C PRO A 73 -14.11 4.98 -2.79
N GLU A 74 -15.25 4.65 -2.16
CA GLU A 74 -15.47 3.41 -1.43
C GLU A 74 -15.27 2.11 -2.24
N PRO A 75 -15.72 2.00 -3.53
CA PRO A 75 -15.52 0.78 -4.30
C PRO A 75 -14.03 0.44 -4.56
N GLU A 76 -13.18 1.46 -4.71
CA GLU A 76 -11.74 1.26 -4.91
C GLU A 76 -11.07 0.79 -3.61
N ILE A 77 -11.49 1.36 -2.48
CA ILE A 77 -11.01 0.97 -1.15
C ILE A 77 -11.43 -0.47 -0.84
N GLU A 78 -12.67 -0.85 -1.14
CA GLU A 78 -13.15 -2.23 -0.97
C GLU A 78 -12.36 -3.21 -1.83
N ALA A 79 -12.21 -2.93 -3.14
CA ALA A 79 -11.51 -3.80 -4.08
C ALA A 79 -10.04 -4.02 -3.66
N PHE A 80 -9.36 -2.94 -3.25
CA PHE A 80 -8.01 -3.03 -2.70
C PHE A 80 -7.97 -3.88 -1.43
N THR A 81 -8.88 -3.63 -0.48
CA THR A 81 -8.90 -4.29 0.82
C THR A 81 -9.07 -5.80 0.66
N ARG A 82 -10.06 -6.23 -0.13
CA ARG A 82 -10.34 -7.65 -0.41
C ARG A 82 -9.12 -8.35 -1.00
N ARG A 83 -8.49 -7.74 -2.00
CA ARG A 83 -7.31 -8.32 -2.66
C ARG A 83 -6.09 -8.32 -1.74
N HIS A 84 -5.88 -7.26 -0.97
CA HIS A 84 -4.72 -7.15 -0.10
C HIS A 84 -4.77 -8.15 1.05
N VAL A 85 -5.95 -8.37 1.65
CA VAL A 85 -6.16 -9.41 2.67
C VAL A 85 -5.88 -10.81 2.09
N GLU A 86 -6.34 -11.09 0.87
CA GLU A 86 -6.07 -12.36 0.18
C GLU A 86 -4.56 -12.59 -0.02
N LEU A 87 -3.84 -11.58 -0.53
CA LEU A 87 -2.40 -11.65 -0.73
C LEU A 87 -1.65 -11.82 0.60
N THR A 88 -2.07 -11.14 1.66
CA THR A 88 -1.45 -11.26 2.98
C THR A 88 -1.63 -12.68 3.55
N ARG A 89 -2.81 -13.29 3.39
CA ARG A 89 -3.01 -14.70 3.77
C ARG A 89 -2.09 -15.66 3.01
N ARG A 90 -1.87 -15.42 1.72
CA ARG A 90 -0.92 -16.21 0.91
C ARG A 90 0.53 -16.04 1.37
N TYR A 91 0.90 -14.84 1.82
CA TYR A 91 2.20 -14.57 2.42
C TYR A 91 2.39 -15.34 3.73
N TRP A 92 1.43 -15.27 4.66
CA TRP A 92 1.48 -16.04 5.91
C TRP A 92 1.61 -17.55 5.65
N ALA A 93 0.83 -18.08 4.70
CA ALA A 93 0.92 -19.48 4.28
C ALA A 93 2.28 -19.86 3.65
N ALA A 94 3.02 -18.91 3.09
CA ALA A 94 4.39 -19.14 2.61
C ALA A 94 5.40 -19.08 3.76
N GLU A 95 5.20 -18.17 4.72
CA GLU A 95 6.04 -18.07 5.93
C GLU A 95 5.99 -19.32 6.80
N SER A 96 4.82 -19.93 7.00
CA SER A 96 4.70 -21.14 7.84
C SER A 96 5.48 -22.35 7.36
N ARG A 97 5.90 -22.34 6.09
CA ARG A 97 6.75 -23.40 5.54
C ARG A 97 8.22 -23.16 5.84
N CYS A 98 8.58 -21.91 6.13
CA CYS A 98 9.94 -21.51 6.45
C CYS A 98 10.25 -21.87 7.91
N MET A 99 11.51 -22.23 8.15
CA MET A 99 12.00 -22.67 9.45
C MET A 99 13.23 -21.84 9.81
N ASN A 100 13.34 -21.51 11.09
CA ASN A 100 14.52 -20.88 11.65
C ASN A 100 15.32 -21.94 12.41
N TRP A 101 16.58 -22.14 12.03
CA TRP A 101 17.47 -23.14 12.65
C TRP A 101 17.65 -22.92 14.15
N PHE A 102 17.55 -21.67 14.63
CA PHE A 102 17.62 -21.36 16.06
C PHE A 102 16.39 -21.88 16.82
N ILE A 103 15.23 -21.93 16.16
CA ILE A 103 13.96 -22.40 16.73
C ILE A 103 13.83 -23.92 16.61
N THR A 104 14.11 -24.47 15.42
CA THR A 104 13.94 -25.90 15.14
C THR A 104 15.18 -26.75 15.49
N GLY A 105 16.28 -26.10 15.87
CA GLY A 105 17.57 -26.72 16.13
C GLY A 105 18.48 -26.84 14.88
N PRO A 106 19.81 -26.78 15.05
CA PRO A 106 20.77 -26.84 13.95
C PRO A 106 21.02 -28.25 13.40
N ALA A 107 20.73 -29.29 14.20
CA ALA A 107 21.04 -30.67 13.85
C ALA A 107 20.26 -31.11 12.60
N ARG A 108 20.99 -31.40 11.51
CA ARG A 108 20.42 -31.84 10.21
C ARG A 108 19.41 -30.84 9.61
N PHE A 109 19.60 -29.54 9.86
CA PHE A 109 18.71 -28.52 9.31
C PHE A 109 18.69 -28.55 7.77
N PRO A 110 17.51 -28.58 7.12
CA PRO A 110 17.41 -28.78 5.67
C PRO A 110 17.62 -27.47 4.89
N VAL A 111 18.86 -26.92 4.92
CA VAL A 111 19.24 -25.61 4.36
C VAL A 111 18.69 -25.40 2.94
N ALA A 112 19.07 -26.24 1.99
CA ALA A 112 18.69 -26.08 0.58
C ALA A 112 17.17 -26.12 0.35
N ARG A 113 16.42 -26.86 1.17
CA ARG A 113 14.95 -26.89 1.11
C ARG A 113 14.36 -25.63 1.72
N ASN A 114 14.90 -25.17 2.85
CA ASN A 114 14.45 -23.97 3.53
C ASN A 114 14.71 -22.71 2.71
N GLU A 115 15.86 -22.59 2.07
CA GLU A 115 16.19 -21.49 1.15
C GLU A 115 15.17 -21.36 0.02
N LYS A 116 14.77 -22.49 -0.59
CA LYS A 116 13.73 -22.48 -1.64
C LYS A 116 12.39 -21.96 -1.10
N ARG A 117 12.03 -22.32 0.14
CA ARG A 117 10.79 -21.85 0.78
C ARG A 117 10.87 -20.37 1.13
N MET A 118 12.00 -19.90 1.65
CA MET A 118 12.25 -18.49 1.94
C MET A 118 12.14 -17.64 0.66
N LYS A 119 12.72 -18.08 -0.45
CA LYS A 119 12.56 -17.39 -1.76
C LYS A 119 11.10 -17.22 -2.17
N ILE A 120 10.25 -18.21 -1.89
CA ILE A 120 8.81 -18.12 -2.15
C ILE A 120 8.16 -17.10 -1.20
N SER A 121 8.49 -17.15 0.09
CA SER A 121 7.99 -16.17 1.07
C SER A 121 8.38 -14.74 0.70
N ASP A 122 9.65 -14.50 0.36
CA ASP A 122 10.14 -13.18 -0.05
C ASP A 122 9.45 -12.69 -1.34
N ALA A 123 9.21 -13.59 -2.30
CA ALA A 123 8.42 -13.26 -3.49
C ALA A 123 6.98 -12.85 -3.12
N ARG A 124 6.33 -13.53 -2.16
CA ARG A 124 4.99 -13.13 -1.67
C ARG A 124 5.01 -11.82 -0.91
N ARG A 125 6.08 -11.53 -0.15
CA ARG A 125 6.27 -10.23 0.49
C ARG A 125 6.42 -9.12 -0.57
N ALA A 126 7.17 -9.38 -1.63
CA ALA A 126 7.30 -8.46 -2.76
C ALA A 126 5.96 -8.22 -3.48
N ASP A 127 5.13 -9.27 -3.65
CA ASP A 127 3.77 -9.15 -4.20
C ASP A 127 2.91 -8.15 -3.38
N LEU A 128 3.03 -8.14 -2.05
CA LEU A 128 2.30 -7.19 -1.19
C LEU A 128 2.71 -5.74 -1.46
N ALA A 129 4.01 -5.47 -1.51
CA ALA A 129 4.52 -4.12 -1.77
C ALA A 129 4.16 -3.65 -3.19
N ALA A 130 4.29 -4.55 -4.17
CA ALA A 130 3.93 -4.28 -5.57
C ALA A 130 2.43 -3.99 -5.71
N HIS A 131 1.57 -4.72 -5.01
CA HIS A 131 0.12 -4.49 -5.01
C HIS A 131 -0.23 -3.10 -4.48
N SER A 132 0.32 -2.70 -3.34
CA SER A 132 0.09 -1.37 -2.76
C SER A 132 0.55 -0.25 -3.70
N ALA A 133 1.73 -0.38 -4.30
CA ALA A 133 2.25 0.61 -5.25
C ALA A 133 1.40 0.68 -6.54
N ALA A 134 1.00 -0.47 -7.08
CA ALA A 134 0.18 -0.55 -8.29
C ALA A 134 -1.22 0.03 -8.04
N ALA A 135 -1.83 -0.26 -6.89
CA ALA A 135 -3.14 0.27 -6.52
C ALA A 135 -3.11 1.79 -6.40
N ARG A 136 -2.10 2.37 -5.74
CA ARG A 136 -1.94 3.84 -5.65
C ARG A 136 -1.83 4.48 -7.04
N LYS A 137 -1.04 3.89 -7.94
CA LYS A 137 -0.91 4.38 -9.32
C LYS A 137 -2.23 4.27 -10.09
N ALA A 138 -2.96 3.16 -9.94
CA ALA A 138 -4.23 2.94 -10.62
C ALA A 138 -5.30 3.95 -10.16
N VAL A 139 -5.41 4.14 -8.85
CA VAL A 139 -6.32 5.11 -8.21
C VAL A 139 -5.96 6.54 -8.63
N LYS A 140 -4.67 6.91 -8.59
CA LYS A 140 -4.20 8.22 -9.10
C LYS A 140 -4.57 8.44 -10.56
N ARG A 141 -4.43 7.43 -11.42
CA ARG A 141 -4.80 7.53 -12.84
C ARG A 141 -6.31 7.69 -13.04
N LYS A 142 -7.14 7.08 -12.19
CA LYS A 142 -8.60 7.25 -12.21
C LYS A 142 -9.01 8.66 -11.76
N ALA A 143 -8.39 9.18 -10.69
CA ALA A 143 -8.64 10.53 -10.19
C ALA A 143 -8.10 11.62 -11.14
N PHE A 144 -6.95 11.37 -11.78
CA PHE A 144 -6.27 12.30 -12.68
C PHE A 144 -6.00 11.66 -14.05
N PRO A 145 -7.04 11.52 -14.92
CA PRO A 145 -6.86 10.96 -16.26
C PRO A 145 -5.84 11.75 -17.10
N HIS A 146 -5.83 13.08 -16.95
CA HIS A 146 -4.98 14.00 -17.72
C HIS A 146 -3.71 14.45 -17.00
N GLY A 147 -3.43 13.91 -15.81
CA GLY A 147 -2.33 14.35 -14.94
C GLY A 147 -2.80 15.29 -13.82
N ALA A 148 -2.04 15.33 -12.73
CA ALA A 148 -2.26 16.30 -11.65
C ALA A 148 -1.73 17.68 -12.05
N ASP A 149 -2.19 18.74 -11.39
CA ASP A 149 -1.81 20.12 -11.74
C ASP A 149 -0.29 20.38 -11.58
N ASP A 150 0.38 19.63 -10.70
CA ASP A 150 1.84 19.69 -10.50
C ASP A 150 2.64 18.79 -11.46
N GLU A 151 1.98 18.00 -12.31
CA GLU A 151 2.65 17.12 -13.27
C GLU A 151 2.89 17.81 -14.63
N PRO A 152 3.83 17.29 -15.45
CA PRO A 152 4.00 17.77 -16.82
C PRO A 152 2.67 17.73 -17.60
N ILE A 153 2.33 18.85 -18.24
CA ILE A 153 1.12 18.99 -19.04
C ILE A 153 1.13 17.94 -20.14
N ARG A 154 0.15 17.05 -20.14
CA ARG A 154 0.03 15.99 -21.14
C ARG A 154 -0.68 16.52 -22.38
N SER A 155 -0.23 16.10 -23.56
CA SER A 155 -0.83 16.50 -24.84
C SER A 155 -2.30 16.11 -25.00
N GLY A 156 -2.76 15.08 -24.27
CA GLY A 156 -4.14 14.61 -24.29
C GLY A 156 -5.09 15.32 -23.31
N ASP A 157 -4.66 16.40 -22.64
CA ASP A 157 -5.56 17.23 -21.81
C ASP A 157 -6.35 18.20 -22.73
N PRO A 158 -7.69 18.24 -22.68
CA PRO A 158 -8.48 19.20 -23.46
C PRO A 158 -8.15 20.67 -23.14
N SER A 159 -7.60 20.94 -21.95
CA SER A 159 -7.13 22.25 -21.51
C SER A 159 -5.61 22.44 -21.64
N ALA A 160 -4.90 21.51 -22.29
CA ALA A 160 -3.44 21.53 -22.40
C ALA A 160 -2.91 22.88 -22.92
N LEU A 161 -3.54 23.40 -23.98
CA LEU A 161 -3.09 24.64 -24.64
C LEU A 161 -3.23 25.85 -23.71
N GLN A 162 -4.35 25.94 -22.97
CA GLN A 162 -4.58 26.99 -21.98
C GLN A 162 -3.58 26.91 -20.82
N ARG A 163 -3.30 25.71 -20.32
CA ARG A 163 -2.31 25.47 -19.25
C ARG A 163 -0.90 25.84 -19.70
N ILE A 164 -0.54 25.53 -20.95
CA ILE A 164 0.77 25.89 -21.52
C ILE A 164 0.88 27.41 -21.64
N MET A 165 -0.15 28.09 -22.15
CA MET A 165 -0.16 29.55 -22.28
C MET A 165 0.01 30.24 -20.92
N ALA A 166 -0.77 29.83 -19.91
CA ALA A 166 -0.67 30.38 -18.56
C ALA A 166 0.75 30.19 -17.97
N LYS A 167 1.36 29.01 -18.18
CA LYS A 167 2.72 28.74 -17.70
C LYS A 167 3.78 29.59 -18.41
N ILE A 168 3.59 29.89 -19.70
CA ILE A 168 4.45 30.80 -20.45
C ILE A 168 4.34 32.23 -19.91
N GLU A 169 3.13 32.69 -19.60
CA GLU A 169 2.88 34.01 -19.03
C GLU A 169 3.52 34.16 -17.64
N ASP A 170 3.35 33.17 -16.76
CA ASP A 170 3.99 33.16 -15.44
C ASP A 170 5.52 33.19 -15.53
N LEU A 171 6.08 32.42 -16.46
CA LEU A 171 7.52 32.42 -16.72
C LEU A 171 7.99 33.78 -17.26
N ALA A 172 7.25 34.40 -18.17
CA ALA A 172 7.57 35.73 -18.68
C ALA A 172 7.59 36.77 -17.55
N LEU A 173 6.58 36.77 -16.68
CA LEU A 173 6.54 37.62 -15.50
C LEU A 173 7.71 37.36 -14.55
N SER A 174 8.12 36.09 -14.37
CA SER A 174 9.29 35.75 -13.54
C SER A 174 10.59 36.30 -14.13
N ILE A 175 10.74 36.23 -15.46
CA ILE A 175 11.91 36.72 -16.19
C ILE A 175 12.01 38.24 -16.09
N ASP A 176 10.89 38.94 -16.23
CA ASP A 176 10.86 40.40 -16.15
C ASP A 176 11.20 40.88 -14.73
N LYS A 177 10.73 40.19 -13.69
CA LYS A 177 11.14 40.44 -12.29
C LYS A 177 12.63 40.22 -12.09
N MET A 178 13.20 39.13 -12.63
CA MET A 178 14.64 38.84 -12.52
C MET A 178 15.49 39.87 -13.27
N LYS A 179 15.07 40.31 -14.46
CA LYS A 179 15.74 41.38 -15.21
C LYS A 179 15.74 42.69 -14.44
N ALA A 180 14.62 43.06 -13.82
CA ALA A 180 14.51 44.27 -13.00
C ALA A 180 15.37 44.19 -11.72
N ALA A 181 15.57 43.00 -11.16
CA ALA A 181 16.47 42.82 -10.01
C ALA A 181 17.95 42.92 -10.40
N ASN A 182 18.32 42.46 -11.60
CA ASN A 182 19.69 42.51 -12.13
C ASN A 182 20.10 43.86 -12.72
N SER A 183 19.20 44.84 -12.80
CA SER A 183 19.51 46.18 -13.32
C SER A 183 20.14 47.12 -12.27
N ILE A 184 20.63 46.58 -11.16
CA ILE A 184 21.41 47.25 -10.10
C ILE A 184 22.85 46.77 -10.21
#